data_AF-A0A9E6A0B8-F1
#
_entry.id   AF-A0A9E6A0B8-F1
#
_cell.length_a   1.000
_cell.length_b   1.000
_cell.length_c   1.000
_cell.angle_alpha   90.00
_cell.angle_beta   90.00
_cell.angle_gamma   90.00
#
_symmetry.space_group_name_H-M   'P 1'
#
loop_
_entity.id
_entity.type
_entity.pdbx_description
1 polymer ?
#
loop_
_entity_poly.entity_id
_entity_poly.type
_entity_poly.pdbx_seq_one_letter_code
_entity_poly.pdbx_strand_id
1 'polypeptide(L)'
;MFVQATIHPLPNPPEGSVKLFDSPGQNIVFATLATNTGIALFEPTGRVAVALAELLAAFLLLIPKTRRSGAGLSFLILAGAVALHLMPDMLGREVPLSLAPGAETDGGQLFALAIAMLAASMLLYVVHPRRR
;
A
#
# COMPACT_ATOMS: atom_id res chain seq x y z
N MET A 1 -6.54 6.38 -0.22
CA MET A 1 -5.50 5.39 -0.56
C MET A 1 -5.86 4.01 -0.02
N PHE A 2 -5.80 3.73 1.29
CA PHE A 2 -6.07 2.38 1.84
C PHE A 2 -7.39 1.75 1.36
N VAL A 3 -8.54 2.38 1.59
CA VAL A 3 -9.84 1.83 1.14
C VAL A 3 -9.84 1.53 -0.38
N GLN A 4 -9.28 2.42 -1.19
CA GLN A 4 -9.22 2.27 -2.64
C GLN A 4 -8.33 1.09 -3.07
N ALA A 5 -7.13 0.96 -2.50
CA ALA A 5 -6.19 -0.10 -2.86
C ALA A 5 -6.57 -1.47 -2.25
N THR A 6 -7.32 -1.48 -1.14
CA THR A 6 -7.63 -2.72 -0.43
C THR A 6 -8.93 -3.37 -0.88
N ILE A 7 -10.01 -2.59 -1.00
CA ILE A 7 -11.35 -3.11 -1.35
C ILE A 7 -11.98 -2.46 -2.59
N HIS A 8 -11.39 -1.38 -3.11
CA HIS A 8 -11.84 -0.66 -4.30
C HIS A 8 -13.38 -0.45 -4.37
N PRO A 9 -13.93 0.52 -3.64
CA PRO A 9 -15.39 0.70 -3.52
C PRO A 9 -16.07 1.15 -4.82
N LEU A 10 -15.31 1.57 -5.84
CA LEU A 10 -15.84 1.96 -7.13
C LEU A 10 -15.99 0.74 -8.07
N PRO A 11 -16.95 0.75 -9.02
CA PRO A 11 -17.08 -0.33 -9.99
C PRO A 11 -15.86 -0.40 -10.93
N ASN A 12 -15.59 -1.59 -11.47
CA ASN A 12 -14.55 -1.87 -12.48
C ASN A 12 -13.14 -1.43 -12.06
N PRO A 13 -12.57 -2.03 -10.99
CA PRO A 13 -11.17 -1.83 -10.66
C PRO A 13 -10.26 -2.24 -11.83
N PRO A 14 -9.12 -1.55 -12.03
CA PRO A 14 -8.03 -2.08 -12.86
C PRO A 14 -7.62 -3.47 -12.38
N GLU A 15 -7.34 -4.38 -13.31
CA GLU A 15 -6.91 -5.74 -12.98
C GLU A 15 -5.63 -5.71 -12.13
N GLY A 16 -5.57 -6.57 -11.11
CA GLY A 16 -4.38 -6.71 -10.26
C GLY A 16 -4.11 -5.53 -9.32
N SER A 17 -5.09 -4.64 -9.12
CA SER A 17 -4.96 -3.45 -8.26
C SER A 17 -5.61 -3.57 -6.88
N VAL A 18 -6.36 -4.64 -6.60
CA VAL A 18 -7.22 -4.76 -5.41
C VAL A 18 -6.75 -5.86 -4.45
N LYS A 19 -6.17 -5.45 -3.32
CA LYS A 19 -5.43 -6.38 -2.45
C LYS A 19 -6.27 -7.49 -1.82
N LEU A 20 -7.58 -7.35 -1.61
CA LEU A 20 -8.39 -8.44 -1.03
C LEU A 20 -9.19 -9.26 -2.04
N PHE A 21 -9.37 -8.75 -3.26
CA PHE A 21 -10.22 -9.39 -4.26
C PHE A 21 -9.45 -9.96 -5.45
N ASP A 22 -8.19 -9.57 -5.65
CA ASP A 22 -7.33 -10.21 -6.63
C ASP A 22 -6.99 -11.65 -6.21
N SER A 23 -7.06 -12.56 -7.18
CA SER A 23 -6.64 -13.95 -7.02
C SER A 23 -5.14 -14.04 -6.68
N PRO A 24 -4.69 -15.09 -5.97
CA PRO A 24 -3.28 -15.28 -5.67
C PRO A 24 -2.39 -15.18 -6.92
N GLY A 25 -1.34 -14.37 -6.82
CA GLY A 25 -0.39 -14.13 -7.92
C GLY A 25 -0.86 -13.15 -8.98
N GLN A 26 -2.06 -12.57 -8.86
CA GLN A 26 -2.59 -11.60 -9.84
C GLN A 26 -2.43 -10.14 -9.40
N ASN A 27 -2.18 -9.89 -8.10
CA ASN A 27 -1.96 -8.52 -7.66
C ASN A 27 -0.58 -8.02 -8.12
N ILE A 28 -0.56 -6.95 -8.90
CA ILE A 28 0.63 -6.45 -9.60
C ILE A 28 1.77 -6.14 -8.62
N VAL A 29 1.49 -5.38 -7.56
CA VAL A 29 2.54 -4.92 -6.62
C VAL A 29 3.17 -6.10 -5.89
N PHE A 30 2.35 -6.98 -5.32
CA PHE A 30 2.86 -8.08 -4.48
C PHE A 30 3.39 -9.25 -5.32
N ALA A 31 2.83 -9.53 -6.49
CA ALA A 31 3.39 -10.51 -7.41
C ALA A 31 4.73 -10.03 -7.98
N THR A 32 4.88 -8.73 -8.27
CA THR A 32 6.18 -8.14 -8.67
C THR A 32 7.22 -8.31 -7.55
N LEU A 33 6.85 -7.97 -6.30
CA LEU A 33 7.73 -8.18 -5.15
C LEU A 33 8.15 -9.64 -4.98
N ALA A 34 7.20 -10.58 -5.04
CA ALA A 34 7.49 -12.00 -4.90
C ALA A 34 8.41 -12.51 -6.03
N THR A 35 8.18 -12.06 -7.26
CA THR A 35 8.97 -12.44 -8.43
C THR A 35 10.39 -11.90 -8.36
N ASN A 36 10.55 -10.60 -8.08
CA ASN A 36 11.86 -9.95 -8.07
C ASN A 36 12.74 -10.41 -6.92
N THR A 37 12.13 -10.68 -5.75
CA THR A 37 12.88 -11.08 -4.55
C THR A 37 13.05 -12.59 -4.39
N GLY A 38 12.26 -13.39 -5.11
CA GLY A 38 12.14 -14.83 -4.88
C GLY A 38 11.46 -15.20 -3.54
N ILE A 39 10.90 -14.23 -2.81
CA ILE A 39 10.27 -14.44 -1.51
C ILE A 39 8.76 -14.65 -1.71
N ALA A 40 8.34 -15.92 -1.68
CA ALA A 40 6.93 -16.31 -1.81
C ALA A 40 6.02 -15.74 -0.71
N LEU A 41 6.57 -15.27 0.42
CA LEU A 41 5.78 -14.68 1.50
C LEU A 41 5.08 -13.38 1.08
N PHE A 42 5.61 -12.63 0.10
CA PHE A 42 4.99 -11.38 -0.33
C PHE A 42 3.59 -11.58 -0.93
N GLU A 43 3.36 -12.68 -1.65
CA GLU A 43 2.10 -12.94 -2.37
C GLU A 43 1.68 -14.41 -2.22
N PRO A 44 0.46 -14.72 -1.70
CA PRO A 44 -0.60 -13.79 -1.28
C PRO A 44 -0.52 -13.37 0.19
N THR A 45 0.29 -14.04 1.02
CA THR A 45 0.24 -13.89 2.48
C THR A 45 0.57 -12.46 2.93
N GLY A 46 1.67 -11.91 2.43
CA GLY A 46 2.12 -10.55 2.73
C GLY A 46 1.09 -9.51 2.26
N ARG A 47 0.54 -9.68 1.05
CA ARG A 47 -0.55 -8.85 0.54
C ARG A 47 -1.74 -8.80 1.49
N VAL A 48 -2.24 -9.95 1.91
CA VAL A 48 -3.41 -10.03 2.79
C VAL A 48 -3.09 -9.42 4.16
N ALA A 49 -1.91 -9.68 4.72
CA ALA A 49 -1.48 -9.08 5.98
C ALA A 49 -1.44 -7.54 5.91
N VAL A 50 -0.85 -6.98 4.84
CA VAL A 50 -0.81 -5.53 4.61
C VAL A 50 -2.23 -4.98 4.41
N ALA A 51 -3.07 -5.65 3.63
CA ALA A 51 -4.46 -5.26 3.42
C ALA A 51 -5.25 -5.15 4.74
N LEU A 52 -5.12 -6.13 5.63
CA LEU A 52 -5.77 -6.08 6.94
C LEU A 52 -5.22 -4.94 7.81
N ALA A 53 -3.91 -4.70 7.78
CA ALA A 53 -3.29 -3.58 8.49
C ALA A 53 -3.76 -2.21 7.96
N GLU A 54 -3.93 -2.08 6.65
CA GLU A 54 -4.46 -0.87 6.00
C GLU A 54 -5.92 -0.59 6.37
N LEU A 55 -6.77 -1.63 6.40
CA LEU A 55 -8.15 -1.49 6.85
C LEU A 55 -8.23 -1.13 8.34
N LEU A 56 -7.38 -1.72 9.18
CA LEU A 56 -7.27 -1.33 10.58
C LEU A 56 -6.83 0.13 10.72
N ALA A 57 -5.83 0.57 9.95
CA ALA A 57 -5.39 1.96 9.96
C ALA A 57 -6.51 2.91 9.53
N ALA A 58 -7.22 2.59 8.44
CA ALA A 58 -8.37 3.35 7.95
C ALA A 58 -9.48 3.43 9.02
N PHE A 59 -9.83 2.31 9.65
CA PHE A 59 -10.83 2.26 10.72
C PHE A 59 -10.43 3.14 11.92
N LEU A 60 -9.18 3.04 12.38
CA LEU A 60 -8.69 3.83 13.51
C LEU A 60 -8.66 5.34 13.22
N LEU A 61 -8.42 5.74 11.97
CA LEU A 61 -8.44 7.14 11.54
C LEU A 61 -9.84 7.77 11.61
N LEU A 62 -10.89 6.97 11.36
CA LEU A 62 -12.28 7.43 11.39
C LEU A 62 -12.74 7.79 12.82
N ILE A 63 -12.34 7.01 13.82
CA ILE A 63 -12.74 7.21 15.21
C ILE A 63 -11.86 8.30 15.85
N PRO A 64 -12.41 9.44 16.30
CA PRO A 64 -11.62 10.58 16.80
C PRO A 64 -10.66 10.22 17.95
N LYS A 65 -11.05 9.29 18.82
CA LYS A 65 -10.24 8.85 19.97
C LYS A 65 -9.01 8.02 19.58
N THR A 66 -9.04 7.34 18.43
CA THR A 66 -7.95 6.47 17.95
C THR A 66 -7.20 7.03 16.75
N ARG A 67 -7.58 8.22 16.27
CA ARG A 67 -7.04 8.83 15.05
C ARG A 67 -5.52 8.92 15.06
N ARG A 68 -4.92 9.27 16.19
CA ARG A 68 -3.45 9.36 16.30
C ARG A 68 -2.77 7.99 16.16
N SER A 69 -3.35 6.94 16.73
CA SER A 69 -2.87 5.57 16.55
C SER A 69 -3.03 5.12 15.09
N GLY A 70 -4.17 5.45 14.47
CA GLY A 70 -4.39 5.22 13.03
C GLY A 70 -3.36 5.93 12.16
N ALA A 71 -3.01 7.18 12.49
CA ALA A 71 -1.98 7.94 11.79
C ALA A 71 -0.59 7.30 11.93
N GLY A 72 -0.23 6.86 13.14
CA GLY A 72 1.03 6.15 13.39
C GLY A 72 1.13 4.82 12.64
N LEU A 73 0.05 4.02 12.64
CA LEU A 73 -0.01 2.78 11.86
C LEU A 73 0.09 3.06 10.36
N SER A 74 -0.62 4.08 9.86
CA SER A 74 -0.53 4.51 8.47
C SER A 74 0.90 4.87 8.09
N PHE A 75 1.58 5.64 8.93
CA PHE A 75 2.97 6.02 8.73
C PHE A 75 3.88 4.80 8.61
N LEU A 76 3.74 3.81 9.50
CA LEU A 76 4.56 2.60 9.45
C LEU A 76 4.34 1.77 8.18
N ILE A 77 3.08 1.58 7.77
CA ILE A 77 2.75 0.87 6.52
C ILE A 77 3.33 1.60 5.31
N LEU A 78 3.14 2.92 5.25
CA LEU A 78 3.59 3.75 4.13
C LEU A 78 5.12 3.91 4.10
N ALA A 79 5.78 3.91 5.26
CA ALA A 79 7.24 3.91 5.33
C ALA A 79 7.80 2.60 4.76
N GLY A 80 7.16 1.47 5.06
CA GLY A 80 7.48 0.18 4.43
C GLY A 80 7.28 0.20 2.91
N ALA A 81 6.16 0.74 2.44
CA ALA A 81 5.89 0.89 1.00
C ALA A 81 6.95 1.77 0.30
N VAL A 82 7.26 2.93 0.87
CA VAL A 82 8.31 3.83 0.35
C VAL A 82 9.67 3.14 0.35
N ALA A 83 10.03 2.40 1.41
CA ALA A 83 11.28 1.66 1.47
C ALA A 83 11.40 0.63 0.34
N LEU A 84 10.33 -0.14 0.05
CA LEU A 84 10.30 -1.09 -1.06
C LEU A 84 10.46 -0.40 -2.43
N HIS A 85 9.82 0.75 -2.62
CA HIS A 85 9.99 1.55 -3.85
C HIS A 85 11.41 2.12 -4.02
N LEU A 86 12.12 2.38 -2.92
CA LEU A 86 13.51 2.84 -2.96
C LEU A 86 14.51 1.73 -3.28
N MET A 87 14.07 0.47 -3.31
CA MET A 87 14.89 -0.71 -3.63
C MET A 87 14.55 -1.18 -5.06
N PRO A 88 15.39 -0.86 -6.07
CA PRO A 88 15.11 -1.18 -7.48
C PRO A 88 14.95 -2.69 -7.74
N ASP A 89 15.72 -3.50 -7.03
CA ASP A 89 15.70 -4.96 -7.17
C ASP A 89 14.52 -5.63 -6.44
N MET A 90 13.67 -4.87 -5.74
CA MET A 90 12.48 -5.39 -5.06
C MET A 90 11.19 -4.93 -5.76
N LEU A 91 10.91 -3.63 -5.72
CA LEU A 91 9.73 -3.03 -6.36
C LEU A 91 10.11 -1.90 -7.29
N GLY A 92 11.12 -1.09 -6.91
CA GLY A 92 11.52 0.09 -7.67
C GLY A 92 10.48 1.22 -7.63
N ARG A 93 10.85 2.38 -8.18
CA ARG A 93 10.00 3.57 -8.14
C ARG A 93 8.81 3.47 -9.09
N GLU A 94 8.97 2.73 -10.17
CA GLU A 94 7.97 2.53 -11.21
C GLU A 94 7.48 1.09 -11.16
N VAL A 95 6.17 0.90 -11.12
CA VAL A 95 5.54 -0.42 -11.01
C VAL A 95 4.95 -0.78 -12.38
N PRO A 96 5.14 -2.02 -12.88
CA PRO A 96 4.49 -2.48 -14.12
C PRO A 96 2.97 -2.33 -14.06
N LEU A 97 2.31 -2.01 -15.17
CA LEU A 97 0.85 -1.93 -15.25
C LEU A 97 0.18 -3.30 -15.43
N SER A 98 0.96 -4.34 -15.73
CA SER A 98 0.51 -5.73 -15.78
C SER A 98 1.67 -6.69 -15.52
N LEU A 99 1.37 -7.98 -15.33
CA LEU A 99 2.38 -9.03 -15.17
C LEU A 99 2.93 -9.56 -16.51
N ALA A 100 2.51 -8.98 -17.65
CA ALA A 100 3.00 -9.37 -18.95
C ALA A 100 4.48 -8.93 -19.13
N PRO A 101 5.32 -9.74 -19.80
CA PRO A 101 6.69 -9.33 -20.13
C PRO A 101 6.70 -8.03 -20.95
N GLY A 102 7.51 -7.06 -20.52
CA GLY A 102 7.64 -5.77 -21.21
C GLY A 102 6.46 -4.82 -21.02
N ALA A 103 5.61 -5.02 -20.02
CA ALA A 103 4.54 -4.09 -19.67
C ALA A 103 5.08 -2.67 -19.40
N GLU A 104 4.33 -1.66 -19.84
CA GLU A 104 4.56 -0.27 -19.44
C GLU A 104 4.48 -0.12 -17.92
N THR A 105 5.11 0.93 -17.39
CA THR A 105 5.10 1.24 -15.96
C THR A 105 4.09 2.33 -15.63
N ASP A 106 3.76 2.46 -14.34
CA ASP A 106 2.91 3.52 -13.82
C ASP A 106 3.57 4.92 -13.80
N GLY A 107 4.80 5.05 -14.31
CA GLY A 107 5.57 6.29 -14.31
C GLY A 107 5.85 6.85 -12.91
N GLY A 108 5.80 6.01 -11.87
CA GLY A 108 6.08 6.38 -10.49
C GLY A 108 4.89 6.97 -9.72
N GLN A 109 3.68 6.82 -10.24
CA GLN A 109 2.46 7.31 -9.60
C GLN A 109 2.25 6.69 -8.22
N LEU A 110 2.44 5.38 -8.06
CA LEU A 110 2.29 4.71 -6.76
C LEU A 110 3.34 5.18 -5.76
N PHE A 111 4.58 5.39 -6.20
CA PHE A 111 5.65 5.91 -5.35
C PHE A 111 5.36 7.34 -4.88
N ALA A 112 4.95 8.23 -5.80
CA ALA A 112 4.57 9.60 -5.47
C ALA A 112 3.38 9.63 -4.48
N LEU A 113 2.36 8.79 -4.70
CA LEU A 113 1.24 8.65 -3.79
C LEU A 113 1.67 8.15 -2.42
N ALA A 114 2.58 7.17 -2.35
CA ALA A 114 3.12 6.64 -1.09
C ALA A 114 3.84 7.73 -0.29
N ILE A 115 4.67 8.57 -0.94
CA ILE A 115 5.34 9.71 -0.29
C ILE A 115 4.31 10.73 0.22
N ALA A 116 3.34 11.12 -0.60
CA ALA A 116 2.33 12.10 -0.22
C ALA A 116 1.53 11.63 1.00
N MET A 117 1.12 10.36 1.00
CA MET A 117 0.40 9.74 2.11
C MET A 117 1.29 9.58 3.35
N LEU A 118 2.58 9.26 3.18
CA LEU A 118 3.54 9.15 4.29
C LEU A 118 3.67 10.51 4.99
N ALA A 119 3.86 11.59 4.22
CA ALA A 119 3.93 12.94 4.74
C ALA A 119 2.62 13.34 5.45
N ALA A 120 1.46 13.06 4.84
CA ALA A 120 0.16 13.37 5.44
C ALA A 120 -0.09 12.61 6.75
N SER A 121 0.28 11.32 6.82
CA SER A 121 0.15 10.52 8.03
C SER A 121 1.09 10.99 9.14
N MET A 122 2.32 11.37 8.81
CA MET A 122 3.27 11.96 9.75
C MET A 122 2.77 13.30 10.29
N LEU A 123 2.29 14.19 9.41
CA LEU A 123 1.72 15.47 9.79
C LEU A 123 0.55 15.28 10.76
N LEU A 124 -0.38 14.37 10.43
CA LEU A 124 -1.51 14.05 11.29
C LEU A 124 -1.04 13.51 12.64
N TYR A 125 -0.05 12.63 12.68
CA TYR A 125 0.48 12.07 13.92
C TYR A 125 1.08 13.12 14.86
N VAL A 126 1.78 14.11 14.29
CA VAL A 126 2.47 15.18 15.03
C VAL A 126 1.51 16.29 15.48
N VAL A 127 0.61 16.74 14.59
CA VAL A 127 -0.29 17.88 14.85
C VAL A 127 -1.50 17.48 15.70
N HIS A 128 -1.91 16.21 15.68
CA HIS A 128 -3.12 15.81 16.39
C HIS A 128 -3.01 16.08 17.91
N PRO A 129 -3.95 16.87 18.49
CA PRO A 129 -3.90 17.23 19.90
C PRO A 129 -3.84 16.00 20.81
N ARG A 130 -2.85 15.95 21.69
CA ARG A 130 -2.89 15.05 22.85
C ARG A 130 -3.98 15.59 23.78
N ARG A 131 -4.98 14.78 24.13
CA ARG A 131 -5.86 15.09 25.27
C ARG A 131 -4.93 15.33 26.47
N ARG A 132 -4.98 16.53 27.04
CA ARG A 132 -4.33 16.85 28.31
C ARG A 132 -5.03 16.12 29.44
#